data_AF-A0A218QGU8-F1
#
_entry.id   AF-A0A218QGU8-F1
#
_cell.length_a   1.000
_cell.length_b   1.000
_cell.length_c   1.000
_cell.angle_alpha   90.00
_cell.angle_beta   90.00
_cell.angle_gamma   90.00
#
_symmetry.space_group_name_H-M   'P 1'
#
loop_
_entity.id
_entity.type
_entity.pdbx_description
1 polymer ?
#
loop_
_entity_poly.entity_id
_entity_poly.type
_entity_poly.pdbx_seq_one_letter_code
_entity_poly.pdbx_strand_id
1 'polypeptide(L)'
;MSYNPAVQSQNRFQQLHNLLIKPIADLLPTNPNQRVIFIPQDSLFLVPFFALQDANGKYLIEKHTILTAPAIQVLDLTHRQRERGRMGDKGKGEY
;
A
#
# COMPACT_ATOMS: atom_id res chain seq x y z
N MET A 1 -36.61 5.67 -0.77
CA MET A 1 -35.27 5.23 -0.34
C MET A 1 -34.28 6.33 -0.76
N SER A 2 -33.73 7.11 0.16
CA SER A 2 -32.82 8.22 -0.17
C SER A 2 -31.41 7.65 -0.41
N TYR A 3 -30.86 7.86 -1.60
CA TYR A 3 -29.51 7.41 -1.96
C TYR A 3 -28.46 8.21 -1.18
N ASN A 4 -27.73 7.55 -0.28
CA ASN A 4 -26.56 8.12 0.38
C ASN A 4 -25.29 7.42 -0.14
N PRO A 5 -24.55 8.02 -1.09
CA PRO A 5 -23.40 7.39 -1.74
C PRO A 5 -22.27 7.05 -0.75
N ALA A 6 -22.13 7.81 0.35
CA ALA A 6 -21.07 7.63 1.33
C ALA A 6 -21.17 6.32 2.12
N VAL A 7 -22.39 5.94 2.53
CA VAL A 7 -22.63 4.69 3.28
C VAL A 7 -22.40 3.47 2.39
N GLN A 8 -22.77 3.57 1.11
CA GLN A 8 -22.54 2.50 0.14
C GLN A 8 -21.06 2.34 -0.21
N SER A 9 -20.31 3.44 -0.34
CA SER A 9 -18.86 3.37 -0.57
C SER A 9 -18.12 2.76 0.62
N GLN A 10 -18.53 3.06 1.85
CA GLN A 10 -17.97 2.46 3.07
C GLN A 10 -18.12 0.93 3.03
N ASN A 11 -19.30 0.44 2.64
CA ASN A 11 -19.58 -0.99 2.52
C ASN A 11 -18.69 -1.67 1.46
N ARG A 12 -18.48 -1.02 0.30
CA ARG A 12 -17.60 -1.54 -0.75
C ARG A 12 -16.13 -1.66 -0.31
N PHE A 13 -15.60 -0.68 0.43
CA PHE A 13 -14.22 -0.76 0.92
C PHE A 13 -14.03 -1.87 1.95
N GLN A 14 -15.03 -2.12 2.79
CA GLN A 14 -15.01 -3.27 3.72
C GLN A 14 -15.11 -4.61 2.99
N GLN A 15 -15.94 -4.70 1.95
CA GLN A 15 -16.02 -5.90 1.10
C GLN A 15 -14.68 -6.19 0.40
N LEU A 16 -14.06 -5.17 -0.20
CA LEU A 16 -12.75 -5.30 -0.83
C LEU A 16 -11.65 -5.63 0.17
N HIS A 17 -11.68 -5.06 1.39
CA HIS A 17 -10.76 -5.44 2.46
C HIS A 17 -10.91 -6.92 2.82
N ASN A 18 -12.14 -7.41 2.97
CA ASN A 18 -12.40 -8.81 3.31
C ASN A 18 -11.95 -9.77 2.20
N LEU A 19 -12.02 -9.34 0.93
CA LEU A 19 -11.57 -10.14 -0.20
C LEU A 19 -10.05 -10.11 -0.39
N LEU A 20 -9.42 -8.94 -0.25
CA LEU A 20 -8.05 -8.70 -0.68
C LEU A 20 -7.03 -8.70 0.48
N ILE A 21 -7.44 -8.26 1.67
CA ILE A 21 -6.54 -8.03 2.81
C ILE A 21 -6.71 -9.11 3.87
N LYS A 22 -7.94 -9.44 4.24
CA LYS A 22 -8.21 -10.44 5.28
C LYS A 22 -7.52 -11.80 5.04
N PRO A 23 -7.45 -12.34 3.80
CA PRO A 23 -6.79 -13.62 3.55
C PRO A 23 -5.28 -13.63 3.74
N ILE A 24 -4.64 -12.45 3.81
CA ILE A 24 -3.18 -12.29 3.92
C ILE A 24 -2.79 -11.50 5.18
N ALA A 25 -3.72 -11.28 6.10
CA ALA A 25 -3.54 -10.36 7.23
C ALA A 25 -2.42 -10.78 8.17
N ASP A 26 -2.19 -12.08 8.31
CA ASP A 26 -1.11 -12.70 9.09
C ASP A 26 0.28 -12.52 8.46
N LEU A 27 0.35 -12.23 7.16
CA LEU A 27 1.59 -11.92 6.44
C LEU A 27 1.95 -10.43 6.53
N LEU A 28 1.02 -9.57 6.93
CA LEU A 28 1.26 -8.14 7.00
C LEU A 28 2.13 -7.78 8.21
N PRO A 29 3.08 -6.83 8.04
CA PRO A 29 3.95 -6.41 9.12
C PRO A 29 3.14 -5.74 10.24
N THR A 30 3.44 -6.12 11.49
CA THR A 30 2.83 -5.52 12.69
C THR A 30 3.46 -4.17 13.05
N ASN A 31 4.70 -3.91 12.60
CA ASN A 31 5.36 -2.63 12.79
C ASN A 31 4.83 -1.61 11.75
N PRO A 32 4.18 -0.50 12.17
CA PRO A 32 3.60 0.47 11.25
C PRO A 32 4.64 1.19 10.37
N ASN A 33 5.91 1.23 10.80
CA ASN A 33 7.01 1.83 10.05
C ASN A 33 7.54 0.91 8.93
N GLN A 34 7.19 -0.37 8.94
CA GLN A 34 7.50 -1.27 7.85
C GLN A 34 6.54 -1.03 6.68
N ARG A 35 7.10 -1.08 5.47
CA ARG A 35 6.39 -0.74 4.25
C ARG A 35 5.72 -1.98 3.68
N VAL A 36 4.48 -1.81 3.22
CA VAL A 36 3.76 -2.79 2.39
C VAL A 36 3.61 -2.18 1.01
N ILE A 37 4.13 -2.88 -0.01
CA ILE A 37 4.10 -2.41 -1.40
C ILE A 37 3.16 -3.30 -2.18
N PHE A 38 2.05 -2.73 -2.67
CA PHE A 38 1.15 -3.44 -3.58
C PHE A 38 1.66 -3.33 -5.02
N ILE A 39 1.64 -4.45 -5.74
CA ILE A 39 1.84 -4.50 -7.19
C ILE A 39 0.52 -4.98 -7.80
N PRO A 40 -0.39 -4.05 -8.17
CA PRO A 40 -1.70 -4.41 -8.70
C PRO A 40 -1.60 -5.02 -10.10
N GLN A 41 -2.60 -5.82 -10.45
CA GLN A 41 -2.79 -6.40 -11.78
C GLN A 41 -4.24 -6.16 -12.25
N ASP A 42 -4.40 -5.86 -13.54
CA ASP A 42 -5.71 -5.65 -14.19
C ASP A 42 -6.62 -4.65 -13.43
N SER A 43 -7.82 -5.08 -13.03
CA SER A 43 -8.78 -4.22 -12.32
C SER A 43 -8.29 -3.74 -10.95
N LEU A 44 -7.26 -4.35 -10.38
CA LEU A 44 -6.70 -3.92 -9.09
C LEU A 44 -6.03 -2.55 -9.16
N PHE A 45 -5.70 -2.05 -10.35
CA PHE A 45 -5.24 -0.66 -10.52
C PHE A 45 -6.29 0.37 -10.11
N LEU A 46 -7.57 -0.01 -10.09
CA LEU A 46 -8.67 0.86 -9.66
C LEU A 46 -8.95 0.79 -8.15
N VAL A 47 -8.28 -0.11 -7.42
CA VAL A 47 -8.50 -0.31 -5.99
C VAL A 47 -7.64 0.67 -5.19
N PRO A 48 -8.25 1.59 -4.40
CA PRO A 48 -7.49 2.44 -3.50
C PRO A 48 -7.12 1.66 -2.24
N PHE A 49 -6.08 0.82 -2.31
CA PHE A 49 -5.68 -0.07 -1.20
C PHE A 49 -5.54 0.63 0.16
N PHE A 50 -5.01 1.87 0.15
CA PHE A 50 -4.87 2.70 1.36
C PHE A 50 -6.20 3.03 2.05
N ALA A 51 -7.30 3.08 1.29
CA ALA A 51 -8.64 3.41 1.77
C ALA A 51 -9.49 2.18 2.13
N LEU A 52 -8.95 0.97 1.96
CA LEU A 52 -9.63 -0.25 2.42
C LEU A 52 -9.83 -0.19 3.93
N GLN A 53 -11.00 -0.59 4.40
CA GLN A 53 -11.38 -0.51 5.81
C GLN A 53 -11.63 -1.90 6.36
N ASP A 54 -11.16 -2.15 7.58
CA ASP A 54 -11.49 -3.38 8.29
C ASP A 54 -12.93 -3.39 8.81
N ALA A 55 -13.31 -4.46 9.51
CA ALA A 55 -14.63 -4.62 10.11
C ALA A 55 -14.96 -3.56 11.18
N ASN A 56 -13.94 -2.92 11.78
CA ASN A 56 -14.09 -1.85 12.75
C ASN A 56 -14.14 -0.45 12.09
N GLY A 57 -14.06 -0.39 10.76
CA GLY A 57 -14.01 0.86 10.00
C GLY A 57 -12.63 1.54 9.99
N LYS A 58 -11.58 0.88 10.50
CA LYS A 58 -10.22 1.43 10.50
C LYS A 58 -9.58 1.26 9.13
N TYR A 59 -9.00 2.32 8.58
CA TYR A 59 -8.36 2.32 7.27
C TYR A 59 -7.02 1.56 7.30
N LEU A 60 -6.67 0.96 6.17
CA LEU A 60 -5.42 0.20 6.03
C LEU A 60 -4.18 1.10 6.24
N ILE A 61 -4.24 2.34 5.76
CA ILE A 61 -3.15 3.32 5.92
C ILE A 61 -2.91 3.73 7.38
N GLU A 62 -3.90 3.57 8.27
CA GLU A 62 -3.72 3.84 9.71
C GLU A 62 -2.95 2.72 10.43
N LYS A 63 -2.72 1.58 9.77
CA LYS A 63 -2.02 0.42 10.33
C LYS A 63 -0.67 0.18 9.68
N HIS A 64 -0.54 0.51 8.40
CA HIS A 64 0.66 0.18 7.61
C HIS A 64 1.08 1.35 6.72
N THR A 65 2.39 1.48 6.52
CA THR A 65 2.93 2.39 5.49
C THR A 65 2.72 1.76 4.12
N ILE A 66 1.69 2.21 3.39
CA ILE A 66 1.31 1.66 2.08
C ILE A 66 2.01 2.39 0.93
N LEU A 67 2.60 1.64 0.02
CA LEU A 67 3.05 2.12 -1.30
C LEU A 67 2.47 1.25 -2.42
N THR A 68 2.57 1.75 -3.64
CA THR A 68 2.23 1.00 -4.85
C THR A 68 3.39 1.06 -5.84
N ALA A 69 3.58 -0.03 -6.58
CA ALA A 69 4.50 -0.08 -7.70
C ALA A 69 3.79 -0.72 -8.90
N PRO A 70 3.98 -0.22 -10.14
CA PRO A 70 3.28 -0.75 -11.31
C PRO A 70 3.79 -2.13 -11.75
N ALA A 71 5.00 -2.53 -11.32
CA ALA A 71 5.58 -3.84 -11.58
C ALA A 71 6.76 -4.12 -10.62
N ILE A 72 7.12 -5.41 -10.45
CA ILE A 72 8.26 -5.82 -9.63
C ILE A 72 9.60 -5.29 -10.17
N GLN A 73 9.73 -5.21 -11.50
CA GLN A 73 10.93 -4.69 -12.16
C GLN A 73 11.12 -3.19 -11.90
N VAL A 74 10.02 -2.43 -11.84
CA VAL A 74 10.06 -1.00 -11.51
C VAL A 74 10.43 -0.82 -10.04
N LEU A 75 9.93 -1.66 -9.15
CA LEU A 75 10.33 -1.66 -7.74
C LEU A 75 11.85 -1.89 -7.59
N ASP A 76 12.41 -2.92 -8.24
CA ASP A 76 13.85 -3.18 -8.21
C ASP A 76 14.67 -2.02 -8.81
N LEU A 77 14.23 -1.46 -9.94
CA LEU A 77 14.89 -0.30 -10.55
C LEU A 77 14.98 0.89 -9.59
N THR A 78 13.89 1.23 -8.92
CA THR A 78 13.87 2.34 -7.95
C THR A 78 14.71 2.05 -6.71
N HIS A 79 14.78 0.80 -6.27
CA HIS A 79 15.66 0.37 -5.19
C HIS A 79 17.13 0.64 -5.56
N ARG A 80 17.58 0.16 -6.73
CA ARG A 80 18.96 0.33 -7.21
C ARG A 80 19.34 1.79 -7.40
N GLN A 81 18.43 2.63 -7.92
CA GLN A 81 18.71 4.07 -8.06
C GLN A 81 18.94 4.76 -6.71
N ARG A 82 18.16 4.40 -5.69
CA ARG A 82 18.34 4.92 -4.33
C ARG A 82 19.69 4.52 -3.74
N GLU A 83 20.13 3.30 -3.96
CA GLU A 83 21.43 2.82 -3.49
C GLU A 83 22.60 3.55 -4.16
N ARG A 84 22.51 3.77 -5.48
CA ARG A 84 23.50 4.56 -6.23
C ARG A 84 23.59 6.00 -5.72
N GLY A 85 22.46 6.65 -5.46
CA GLY A 85 22.42 8.01 -4.90
C GLY A 85 23.11 8.10 -3.54
N ARG A 86 22.90 7.11 -2.67
CA ARG A 86 23.58 7.03 -1.37
C ARG A 86 25.09 6.82 -1.48
N MET A 87 25.53 6.08 -2.49
CA MET A 87 26.96 5.83 -2.71
C MET A 87 27.67 7.06 -3.28
N GLY A 88 27.00 7.84 -4.14
CA GLY A 88 27.52 9.11 -4.66
C GLY A 88 27.61 10.22 -3.62
N ASP A 89 26.78 10.18 -2.57
CA ASP A 89 26.80 11.13 -1.46
C ASP A 89 27.95 10.86 -0.47
N LYS A 90 28.24 9.58 -0.21
CA LYS A 90 29.35 9.17 0.67
C LYS A 90 30.74 9.53 0.14
N GLY A 91 30.91 9.66 -1.18
CA GLY A 91 32.18 10.03 -1.80
C GLY A 91 32.54 11.52 -1.76
N LYS A 92 31.67 12.38 -1.18
CA LYS A 92 31.86 13.83 -1.12
C LYS A 92 32.20 14.38 0.27
N GLY A 93 32.36 13.51 1.28
CA GLY A 93 32.58 13.89 2.68
C GLY A 93 34.02 13.81 3.19
N GLU A 94 35.00 13.49 2.34
CA GLU A 94 36.40 13.30 2.76
C GLU A 94 37.34 14.17 1.91
N TYR A 95 37.38 15.49 2.17
CA TYR A 95 38.51 16.38 1.88
C TYR A 95 38.50 17.56 2.85
#